data_AF-A0AAD7UL02-F1
#
_entry.id   AF-A0AAD7UL02-F1
#
_cell.length_a   1.000
_cell.length_b   1.000
_cell.length_c   1.000
_cell.angle_alpha   90.00
_cell.angle_beta   90.00
_cell.angle_gamma   90.00
#
_symmetry.space_group_name_H-M   'P 1'
#
loop_
_entity.id
_entity.type
_entity.pdbx_description
1 polymer ?
#
loop_
_entity_poly.entity_id
_entity_poly.type
_entity_poly.pdbx_seq_one_letter_code
_entity_poly.pdbx_strand_id
1 'polypeptide(L)'
;MAAAATALLCAFMVVLTLRTVVPNARKLFGGRFGRRHRAAGAAHLCLLLAGCALTMRPPPRVAVVVFDILLGLSGTLLTATAASDFRHAHARVKNPASGTLDERAVVTVSEMVEHGFYQLLNLAQILYLHALPATPTPFRRFALACFVAAPWAARGRFPVNSFSDNYAPGHGSPSPTIRHLYRIKKAQYLLYKHCLLHGLNLSVLRRAPALDAVATSPTFRVYWIGLNIAYVQEFFLQTLVRRKYMRQGELVVLQVLLMAATTMAALRILADAVDVFFAILSLTANFLRRHHDVSNTVALAFLAT
;
A
#
# COMPACT_ATOMS: atom_id res chain seq x y z
N MET A 1 -5.26 15.36 -14.31
CA MET A 1 -4.46 14.32 -13.62
C MET A 1 -5.29 13.19 -13.06
N ALA A 2 -6.36 13.44 -12.28
CA ALA A 2 -7.18 12.37 -11.68
C ALA A 2 -7.78 11.40 -12.72
N ALA A 3 -8.38 11.89 -13.81
CA ALA A 3 -8.94 11.03 -14.86
C ALA A 3 -7.88 10.12 -15.54
N ALA A 4 -6.68 10.64 -15.78
CA ALA A 4 -5.59 9.87 -16.35
C ALA A 4 -5.07 8.80 -15.37
N ALA A 5 -4.95 9.13 -14.07
CA ALA A 5 -4.60 8.16 -13.03
C ALA A 5 -5.68 7.06 -12.91
N THR A 6 -6.96 7.43 -12.97
CA THR A 6 -8.09 6.48 -13.02
C THR A 6 -7.99 5.57 -14.26
N ALA A 7 -7.73 6.13 -15.45
CA ALA A 7 -7.62 5.36 -16.67
C ALA A 7 -6.48 4.32 -16.60
N LEU A 8 -5.32 4.71 -16.07
CA LEU A 8 -4.18 3.80 -15.86
C LEU A 8 -4.50 2.70 -14.84
N LEU A 9 -5.18 3.04 -13.74
CA LEU A 9 -5.61 2.07 -12.74
C LEU A 9 -6.64 1.08 -13.33
N CYS A 10 -7.61 1.58 -14.10
CA CYS A 10 -8.58 0.73 -14.79
C CYS A 10 -7.89 -0.17 -15.82
N ALA A 11 -6.92 0.36 -16.58
CA ALA A 11 -6.12 -0.43 -17.52
C ALA A 11 -5.35 -1.54 -16.80
N PHE A 12 -4.72 -1.25 -15.66
CA PHE A 12 -4.09 -2.26 -14.80
C PHE A 12 -5.09 -3.38 -14.44
N MET A 13 -6.28 -3.00 -13.93
CA MET A 13 -7.28 -3.98 -13.51
C MET A 13 -7.83 -4.81 -14.67
N VAL A 14 -8.05 -4.20 -15.84
CA VAL A 14 -8.49 -4.90 -17.05
C VAL A 14 -7.43 -5.90 -17.51
N VAL A 15 -6.17 -5.47 -17.61
CA VAL A 15 -5.08 -6.36 -18.03
C VAL A 15 -4.90 -7.51 -17.04
N LEU A 16 -4.86 -7.23 -15.74
CA LEU A 16 -4.74 -8.25 -14.70
C LEU A 16 -5.91 -9.24 -14.78
N THR A 17 -7.14 -8.73 -14.86
CA THR A 17 -8.35 -9.56 -14.79
C THR A 17 -8.50 -10.42 -16.05
N LEU A 18 -8.47 -9.81 -17.23
CA LEU A 18 -8.75 -10.51 -18.48
C LEU A 18 -7.61 -11.43 -18.91
N ARG A 19 -6.35 -11.03 -18.70
CA ARG A 19 -5.20 -11.83 -19.14
C ARG A 19 -4.75 -12.86 -18.13
N THR A 20 -4.92 -12.59 -16.84
CA THR A 20 -4.38 -13.46 -15.78
C THR A 20 -5.47 -14.13 -14.97
N VAL A 21 -6.41 -13.35 -14.40
CA VAL A 21 -7.38 -13.90 -13.45
C VAL A 21 -8.39 -14.81 -14.13
N VAL A 22 -9.07 -14.33 -15.17
CA VAL A 22 -10.15 -15.07 -15.86
C VAL A 22 -9.64 -16.41 -16.43
N PRO A 23 -8.52 -16.45 -17.20
CA PRO A 23 -8.01 -17.70 -17.75
C PRO A 23 -7.56 -18.71 -16.69
N ASN A 24 -7.19 -18.23 -15.49
CA ASN A 24 -6.67 -19.07 -14.41
C ASN A 24 -7.62 -19.18 -13.21
N ALA A 25 -8.88 -18.75 -13.30
CA ALA A 25 -9.77 -18.60 -12.16
C ALA A 25 -9.92 -19.89 -11.33
N ARG A 26 -10.07 -21.04 -11.99
CA ARG A 26 -10.13 -22.35 -11.32
C ARG A 26 -8.85 -22.67 -10.55
N LYS A 27 -7.69 -22.34 -11.11
CA LYS A 27 -6.38 -22.58 -10.47
C LYS A 27 -6.11 -21.58 -9.34
N LEU A 28 -6.60 -20.34 -9.46
CA LEU A 28 -6.42 -19.27 -8.48
C LEU A 28 -7.36 -19.42 -7.28
N PHE A 29 -8.60 -19.84 -7.49
CA PHE A 29 -9.63 -19.83 -6.44
C PHE A 29 -10.21 -21.21 -6.08
N GLY A 30 -10.07 -22.22 -6.95
CA GLY A 30 -10.67 -23.56 -6.73
C GLY A 30 -9.82 -24.55 -5.93
N GLY A 31 -8.56 -24.22 -5.60
CA GLY A 31 -7.64 -25.12 -4.92
C GLY A 31 -7.95 -25.33 -3.43
N ARG A 32 -7.72 -26.55 -2.91
CA ARG A 32 -7.87 -26.89 -1.48
C ARG A 32 -6.73 -26.37 -0.59
N PHE A 33 -5.52 -26.27 -1.14
CA PHE A 33 -4.37 -25.71 -0.41
C PHE A 33 -4.46 -24.18 -0.40
N GLY A 34 -4.37 -23.58 0.79
CA GLY A 34 -4.48 -22.12 0.98
C GLY A 34 -5.90 -21.58 0.77
N ARG A 35 -6.95 -22.34 1.12
CA ARG A 35 -8.35 -21.95 0.88
C ARG A 35 -8.74 -20.61 1.50
N ARG A 36 -8.26 -20.33 2.72
CA ARG A 36 -8.59 -19.07 3.42
C ARG A 36 -8.00 -17.90 2.67
N HIS A 37 -6.72 -18.01 2.31
CA HIS A 37 -6.04 -17.02 1.47
C HIS A 37 -6.73 -16.81 0.12
N ARG A 38 -7.12 -17.88 -0.57
CA ARG A 38 -7.81 -17.79 -1.87
C ARG A 38 -9.17 -17.10 -1.76
N ALA A 39 -9.95 -17.41 -0.72
CA ALA A 39 -11.24 -16.77 -0.48
C ALA A 39 -11.06 -15.27 -0.17
N ALA A 40 -10.11 -14.93 0.71
CA ALA A 40 -9.75 -13.53 0.98
C ALA A 40 -9.28 -12.82 -0.31
N GLY A 41 -8.53 -13.52 -1.17
CA GLY A 41 -8.03 -13.02 -2.45
C GLY A 41 -9.16 -12.68 -3.42
N ALA A 42 -10.16 -13.56 -3.52
CA ALA A 42 -11.35 -13.33 -4.34
C ALA A 42 -12.15 -12.13 -3.81
N ALA A 43 -12.42 -12.07 -2.51
CA ALA A 43 -13.16 -10.97 -1.90
C ALA A 43 -12.44 -9.62 -2.08
N HIS A 44 -11.13 -9.58 -1.86
CA HIS A 44 -10.32 -8.37 -2.07
C HIS A 44 -10.29 -7.95 -3.55
N LEU A 45 -10.18 -8.90 -4.49
CA LEU A 45 -10.24 -8.60 -5.92
C LEU A 45 -11.60 -8.00 -6.32
N CYS A 46 -12.71 -8.54 -5.79
CA CYS A 46 -14.04 -7.97 -6.01
C CYS A 46 -14.14 -6.52 -5.50
N LEU A 47 -13.59 -6.23 -4.31
CA LEU A 47 -13.53 -4.87 -3.79
C LEU A 47 -12.69 -3.94 -4.69
N LEU A 48 -11.53 -4.40 -5.19
CA LEU A 48 -10.71 -3.60 -6.10
C LEU A 48 -11.44 -3.29 -7.42
N LEU A 49 -12.16 -4.26 -7.98
CA LEU A 49 -12.98 -4.07 -9.18
C LEU A 49 -14.14 -3.09 -8.93
N ALA A 50 -14.84 -3.23 -7.79
CA ALA A 50 -15.87 -2.28 -7.38
C ALA A 50 -15.29 -0.87 -7.19
N GLY A 51 -14.09 -0.75 -6.60
CA GLY A 51 -13.36 0.50 -6.44
C GLY A 51 -13.12 1.22 -7.76
N CYS A 52 -12.75 0.49 -8.82
CA CYS A 52 -12.59 1.05 -10.15
C CYS A 52 -13.90 1.59 -10.75
N ALA A 53 -15.04 0.97 -10.44
CA ALA A 53 -16.34 1.54 -10.81
C ALA A 53 -16.64 2.82 -10.01
N LEU A 54 -16.30 2.85 -8.71
CA LEU A 54 -16.51 4.01 -7.81
C LEU A 54 -15.58 5.20 -8.09
N THR A 55 -14.47 5.00 -8.81
CA THR A 55 -13.63 6.12 -9.29
C THR A 55 -14.22 6.79 -10.53
N MET A 56 -15.07 6.10 -11.30
CA MET A 56 -15.75 6.65 -12.47
C MET A 56 -17.01 7.45 -12.10
N ARG A 57 -17.70 7.08 -11.01
CA ARG A 57 -18.87 7.79 -10.50
C ARG A 57 -18.74 8.00 -9.00
N PRO A 58 -18.67 9.25 -8.50
CA PRO A 58 -18.49 9.50 -7.08
C PRO A 58 -19.72 9.03 -6.29
N PRO A 59 -19.56 8.08 -5.35
CA PRO A 59 -20.67 7.62 -4.53
C PRO A 59 -20.89 8.57 -3.34
N PRO A 60 -22.00 8.43 -2.59
CA PRO A 60 -22.22 9.17 -1.34
C PRO A 60 -21.08 8.96 -0.33
N ARG A 61 -20.81 9.95 0.52
CA ARG A 61 -19.72 9.93 1.53
C ARG A 61 -19.70 8.64 2.35
N VAL A 62 -20.86 8.19 2.85
CA VAL A 62 -20.97 6.96 3.65
C VAL A 62 -20.48 5.74 2.88
N ALA A 63 -20.81 5.63 1.59
CA ALA A 63 -20.37 4.52 0.75
C ALA A 63 -18.85 4.55 0.54
N VAL A 64 -18.23 5.74 0.45
CA VAL A 64 -16.77 5.89 0.39
C VAL A 64 -16.11 5.40 1.67
N VAL A 65 -16.60 5.84 2.83
CA VAL A 65 -16.06 5.44 4.13
C VAL A 65 -16.12 3.92 4.30
N VAL A 66 -17.28 3.33 4.02
CA VAL A 66 -17.48 1.87 4.12
C VAL A 66 -16.56 1.14 3.15
N PHE A 67 -16.49 1.58 1.89
CA PHE A 67 -15.61 0.99 0.90
C PHE A 67 -14.15 1.01 1.34
N ASP A 68 -13.67 2.16 1.81
CA ASP A 68 -12.27 2.36 2.19
C ASP A 68 -11.88 1.44 3.36
N ILE A 69 -12.75 1.34 4.37
CA ILE A 69 -12.56 0.46 5.53
C ILE A 69 -12.57 -1.01 5.10
N LEU A 70 -13.53 -1.44 4.28
CA LEU A 70 -13.62 -2.81 3.79
C LEU A 70 -12.40 -3.18 2.93
N LEU A 71 -11.90 -2.25 2.12
CA LEU A 71 -10.71 -2.47 1.31
C LEU A 71 -9.47 -2.65 2.19
N GLY A 72 -9.27 -1.79 3.21
CA GLY A 72 -8.18 -1.93 4.16
C GLY A 72 -8.25 -3.24 4.96
N LEU A 73 -9.42 -3.57 5.52
CA LEU A 73 -9.63 -4.82 6.26
C LEU A 73 -9.38 -6.07 5.40
N SER A 74 -9.90 -6.08 4.17
CA SER A 74 -9.67 -7.20 3.27
C SER A 74 -8.20 -7.35 2.87
N GLY A 75 -7.47 -6.24 2.70
CA GLY A 75 -6.02 -6.25 2.47
C GLY A 75 -5.22 -6.82 3.65
N THR A 76 -5.57 -6.42 4.88
CA THR A 76 -5.00 -7.00 6.11
C THR A 76 -5.29 -8.50 6.23
N LEU A 77 -6.54 -8.92 6.01
CA LEU A 77 -6.92 -10.33 6.06
C LEU A 77 -6.19 -11.15 4.98
N LEU A 78 -6.05 -10.60 3.78
CA LEU A 78 -5.41 -11.28 2.66
C LEU A 78 -3.91 -11.56 2.94
N THR A 79 -3.20 -10.58 3.47
CA THR A 79 -1.78 -10.73 3.87
C THR A 79 -1.61 -11.67 5.07
N ALA A 80 -2.48 -11.55 6.09
CA ALA A 80 -2.45 -12.41 7.27
C ALA A 80 -2.71 -13.89 6.92
N THR A 81 -3.74 -14.14 6.10
CA THR A 81 -4.07 -15.50 5.64
C THR A 81 -2.98 -16.07 4.73
N ALA A 82 -2.28 -15.25 3.94
CA ALA A 82 -1.13 -15.70 3.16
C ALA A 82 0.02 -16.19 4.05
N ALA A 83 0.40 -15.38 5.04
CA ALA A 83 1.47 -15.72 5.98
C ALA A 83 1.13 -16.97 6.79
N SER A 84 -0.15 -17.19 7.11
CA SER A 84 -0.62 -18.39 7.80
C SER A 84 -0.62 -19.61 6.87
N ASP A 85 -1.33 -19.55 5.75
CA ASP A 85 -1.58 -20.70 4.87
C ASP A 85 -0.30 -21.18 4.16
N PHE A 86 0.63 -20.28 3.86
CA PHE A 86 1.86 -20.61 3.12
C PHE A 86 3.11 -20.76 4.00
N ARG A 87 2.98 -20.59 5.33
CA ARG A 87 4.10 -20.62 6.28
C ARG A 87 5.04 -21.81 6.05
N HIS A 88 4.48 -23.01 6.02
CA HIS A 88 5.27 -24.24 5.91
C HIS A 88 5.86 -24.42 4.50
N ALA A 89 5.08 -24.11 3.46
CA ALA A 89 5.53 -24.23 2.07
C ALA A 89 6.66 -23.25 1.73
N HIS A 90 6.71 -22.10 2.41
CA HIS A 90 7.72 -21.05 2.20
C HIS A 90 8.79 -21.01 3.30
N ALA A 91 8.81 -21.97 4.24
CA ALA A 91 9.74 -21.96 5.38
C ALA A 91 11.22 -22.01 4.96
N ARG A 92 11.52 -22.64 3.82
CA ARG A 92 12.89 -22.76 3.27
C ARG A 92 13.23 -21.72 2.22
N VAL A 93 12.25 -20.92 1.78
CA VAL A 93 12.47 -19.87 0.79
C VAL A 93 13.17 -18.71 1.48
N LYS A 94 14.39 -18.41 1.05
CA LYS A 94 15.14 -17.25 1.51
C LYS A 94 15.26 -16.26 0.37
N ASN A 95 14.83 -15.04 0.63
CA ASN A 95 15.07 -13.90 -0.23
C ASN A 95 15.47 -12.73 0.67
N PRO A 96 16.70 -12.20 0.56
CA PRO A 96 17.14 -11.11 1.41
C PRO A 96 16.48 -9.78 1.04
N ALA A 97 15.91 -9.65 -0.16
CA ALA A 97 15.48 -8.36 -0.70
C ALA A 97 13.96 -8.22 -0.83
N SER A 98 13.46 -7.00 -0.59
CA SER A 98 12.03 -6.65 -0.67
C SER A 98 11.58 -6.27 -2.09
N GLY A 99 10.28 -6.47 -2.38
CA GLY A 99 9.63 -5.92 -3.58
C GLY A 99 9.87 -6.73 -4.85
N THR A 100 9.96 -8.06 -4.72
CA THR A 100 10.34 -9.02 -5.77
C THR A 100 9.73 -8.75 -7.15
N LEU A 101 10.57 -8.41 -8.11
CA LEU A 101 10.23 -8.25 -9.52
C LEU A 101 10.94 -9.24 -10.44
N ASP A 102 11.98 -9.92 -9.96
CA ASP A 102 12.78 -10.82 -10.77
C ASP A 102 12.12 -12.19 -10.88
N GLU A 103 12.17 -12.80 -12.07
CA GLU A 103 11.61 -14.14 -12.32
C GLU A 103 12.16 -15.22 -11.38
N ARG A 104 13.33 -15.00 -10.77
CA ARG A 104 13.99 -15.89 -9.81
C ARG A 104 13.62 -15.58 -8.35
N ALA A 105 12.96 -14.47 -8.09
CA ALA A 105 12.52 -14.15 -6.75
C ALA A 105 11.22 -14.90 -6.40
N VAL A 106 11.06 -15.21 -5.11
CA VAL A 106 9.85 -15.79 -4.54
C VAL A 106 9.60 -15.07 -3.23
N VAL A 107 8.34 -14.70 -3.01
CA VAL A 107 7.91 -14.03 -1.79
C VAL A 107 8.13 -14.94 -0.59
N THR A 108 8.73 -14.39 0.46
CA THR A 108 8.98 -15.08 1.72
C THR A 108 7.84 -14.88 2.72
N VAL A 109 7.77 -15.73 3.73
CA VAL A 109 6.84 -15.52 4.86
C VAL A 109 7.15 -14.20 5.58
N SER A 110 8.43 -13.85 5.69
CA SER A 110 8.91 -12.58 6.24
C SER A 110 8.28 -11.38 5.53
N GLU A 111 8.32 -11.38 4.19
CA GLU A 111 7.69 -10.34 3.37
C GLU A 111 6.18 -10.31 3.54
N MET A 112 5.49 -11.48 3.56
CA MET A 112 4.04 -11.53 3.77
C MET A 112 3.63 -10.90 5.11
N VAL A 113 4.39 -11.17 6.18
CA VAL A 113 4.16 -10.61 7.52
C VAL A 113 4.47 -9.11 7.56
N GLU A 114 5.56 -8.67 6.92
CA GLU A 114 5.89 -7.24 6.81
C GLU A 114 4.82 -6.46 6.04
N HIS A 115 4.32 -7.00 4.93
CA HIS A 115 3.22 -6.38 4.17
C HIS A 115 1.92 -6.30 4.98
N GLY A 116 1.65 -7.30 5.83
CA GLY A 116 0.54 -7.25 6.79
C GLY A 116 0.66 -6.08 7.77
N PHE A 117 1.88 -5.78 8.23
CA PHE A 117 2.14 -4.60 9.07
C PHE A 117 1.85 -3.28 8.34
N TYR A 118 2.32 -3.12 7.09
CA TYR A 118 2.02 -1.93 6.31
C TYR A 118 0.52 -1.78 6.00
N GLN A 119 -0.21 -2.89 5.86
CA GLN A 119 -1.66 -2.84 5.72
C GLN A 119 -2.37 -2.39 7.01
N LEU A 120 -1.88 -2.77 8.19
CA LEU A 120 -2.39 -2.24 9.45
C LEU A 120 -2.15 -0.73 9.58
N LEU A 121 -0.99 -0.24 9.12
CA LEU A 121 -0.71 1.20 9.06
C LEU A 121 -1.67 1.93 8.12
N ASN A 122 -1.91 1.38 6.93
CA ASN A 122 -2.86 1.92 5.97
C ASN A 122 -4.28 1.97 6.53
N LEU A 123 -4.72 0.90 7.22
CA LEU A 123 -6.02 0.85 7.87
C LEU A 123 -6.15 1.90 8.99
N ALA A 124 -5.12 2.03 9.83
CA ALA A 124 -5.10 3.06 10.87
C ALA A 124 -5.16 4.47 10.26
N GLN A 125 -4.45 4.70 9.16
CA GLN A 125 -4.48 5.97 8.45
C GLN A 125 -5.86 6.28 7.87
N ILE A 126 -6.52 5.34 7.20
CA ILE A 126 -7.81 5.66 6.58
C ILE A 126 -8.92 5.89 7.60
N LEU A 127 -8.88 5.16 8.73
CA LEU A 127 -9.76 5.42 9.87
C LEU A 127 -9.52 6.82 10.45
N TYR A 128 -8.25 7.20 10.60
CA TYR A 128 -7.87 8.53 11.05
C TYR A 128 -8.38 9.63 10.13
N LEU A 129 -8.17 9.50 8.81
CA LEU A 129 -8.58 10.52 7.84
C LEU A 129 -10.11 10.72 7.78
N HIS A 130 -10.89 9.66 8.00
CA HIS A 130 -12.36 9.76 8.05
C HIS A 130 -12.89 10.26 9.40
N ALA A 131 -12.20 9.96 10.52
CA ALA A 131 -12.63 10.36 11.86
C ALA A 131 -12.22 11.80 12.22
N LEU A 132 -11.07 12.28 11.72
CA LEU A 132 -10.50 13.56 12.11
C LEU A 132 -11.42 14.77 11.87
N PRO A 133 -12.10 14.91 10.71
CA PRO A 133 -12.94 16.09 10.47
C PRO A 133 -14.15 16.18 11.39
N ALA A 134 -14.69 15.03 11.82
CA ALA A 134 -15.80 14.96 12.78
C ALA A 134 -15.36 15.15 14.23
N THR A 135 -14.07 15.34 14.49
CA THR A 135 -13.51 15.42 15.84
C THR A 135 -13.37 16.88 16.27
N PRO A 136 -14.14 17.35 17.27
CA PRO A 136 -14.31 18.79 17.52
C PRO A 136 -13.16 19.44 18.27
N THR A 137 -12.52 18.71 19.21
CA THR A 137 -11.55 19.30 20.14
C THR A 137 -10.11 18.99 19.73
N PRO A 138 -9.14 19.92 19.90
CA PRO A 138 -7.72 19.68 19.64
C PRO A 138 -7.17 18.44 20.37
N PHE A 139 -7.53 18.24 21.65
CA PHE A 139 -7.12 17.08 22.43
C PHE A 139 -7.53 15.74 21.80
N ARG A 140 -8.79 15.61 21.36
CA ARG A 140 -9.26 14.38 20.68
C ARG A 140 -8.59 14.19 19.32
N ARG A 141 -8.30 15.27 18.58
CA ARG A 141 -7.57 15.19 17.30
C ARG A 141 -6.13 14.72 17.52
N PHE A 142 -5.48 15.21 18.57
CA PHE A 142 -4.18 14.73 18.99
C PHE A 142 -4.22 13.25 19.41
N ALA A 143 -5.25 12.82 20.15
CA ALA A 143 -5.44 11.42 20.50
C ALA A 143 -5.62 10.52 19.25
N LEU A 144 -6.35 10.99 18.24
CA LEU A 144 -6.44 10.32 16.93
C LEU A 144 -5.09 10.26 16.20
N ALA A 145 -4.26 11.31 16.31
CA ALA A 145 -2.90 11.31 15.77
C ALA A 145 -2.00 10.29 16.49
N CYS A 146 -2.14 10.14 17.80
CA CYS A 146 -1.49 9.07 18.57
C CYS A 146 -1.97 7.68 18.15
N PHE A 147 -3.28 7.52 17.89
CA PHE A 147 -3.84 6.26 17.40
C PHE A 147 -3.24 5.84 16.05
N VAL A 148 -3.14 6.75 15.08
CA VAL A 148 -2.54 6.41 13.77
C VAL A 148 -1.04 6.12 13.87
N ALA A 149 -0.35 6.67 14.88
CA ALA A 149 1.04 6.35 15.17
C ALA A 149 1.23 5.02 15.91
N ALA A 150 0.20 4.52 16.60
CA ALA A 150 0.29 3.36 17.49
C ALA A 150 0.85 2.08 16.86
N PRO A 151 0.53 1.70 15.60
CA PRO A 151 1.08 0.49 15.02
C PRO A 151 2.62 0.51 14.96
N TRP A 152 3.26 1.68 14.84
CA TRP A 152 4.72 1.80 14.86
C TRP A 152 5.35 1.31 16.17
N ALA A 153 4.64 1.33 17.30
CA ALA A 153 5.13 0.77 18.56
C ALA A 153 5.37 -0.74 18.48
N ALA A 154 4.68 -1.41 17.55
CA ALA A 154 4.86 -2.83 17.27
C ALA A 154 5.89 -3.09 16.16
N ARG A 155 6.45 -2.07 15.48
CA ARG A 155 7.32 -2.25 14.29
C ARG A 155 8.48 -3.21 14.53
N GLY A 156 9.09 -3.18 15.72
CA GLY A 156 10.21 -4.05 16.08
C GLY A 156 9.85 -5.55 16.19
N ARG A 157 8.55 -5.89 16.25
CA ARG A 157 8.06 -7.27 16.25
C ARG A 157 7.84 -7.83 14.85
N PHE A 158 7.91 -7.00 13.82
CA PHE A 158 7.71 -7.40 12.43
C PHE A 158 9.05 -7.45 11.69
N PRO A 159 9.22 -8.34 10.70
CA PRO A 159 10.41 -8.38 9.88
C PRO A 159 10.66 -7.05 9.15
N VAL A 160 11.91 -6.82 8.77
CA VAL A 160 12.33 -5.66 7.97
C VAL A 160 13.11 -6.21 6.77
N ASN A 161 12.52 -6.18 5.57
CA ASN A 161 13.21 -6.58 4.36
C ASN A 161 13.69 -5.30 3.63
N SER A 162 15.00 -5.18 3.39
CA SER A 162 15.59 -3.97 2.82
C SER A 162 15.45 -3.95 1.30
N PHE A 163 14.94 -2.85 0.75
CA PHE A 163 14.95 -2.61 -0.70
C PHE A 163 16.37 -2.43 -1.26
N SER A 164 17.32 -1.99 -0.42
CA SER A 164 18.70 -1.76 -0.86
C SER A 164 19.42 -3.06 -1.21
N ASP A 165 18.94 -4.18 -0.69
CA ASP A 165 19.54 -5.49 -0.86
C ASP A 165 19.34 -6.00 -2.31
N ASN A 166 18.37 -5.44 -3.04
CA ASN A 166 18.20 -5.64 -4.49
C ASN A 166 19.37 -5.09 -5.33
N TYR A 167 20.23 -4.25 -4.75
CA TYR A 167 21.41 -3.69 -5.43
C TYR A 167 22.72 -4.19 -4.84
N ALA A 168 22.68 -5.08 -3.85
CA ALA A 168 23.89 -5.64 -3.28
C ALA A 168 24.65 -6.45 -4.35
N PRO A 169 26.00 -6.42 -4.35
CA PRO A 169 26.81 -7.23 -5.25
C PRO A 169 26.37 -8.70 -5.19
N GLY A 170 26.13 -9.32 -6.35
CA GLY A 170 25.70 -10.72 -6.45
C GLY A 170 24.21 -11.00 -6.27
N HIS A 171 23.40 -10.02 -5.86
CA HIS A 171 21.95 -10.21 -5.60
C HIS A 171 21.02 -9.44 -6.56
N GLY A 172 21.57 -8.58 -7.44
CA GLY A 172 20.79 -7.78 -8.37
C GLY A 172 20.26 -8.54 -9.59
N SER A 173 19.07 -8.16 -10.08
CA SER A 173 18.53 -8.66 -11.34
C SER A 173 19.48 -8.36 -12.52
N PRO A 174 19.70 -9.29 -13.45
CA PRO A 174 20.50 -9.03 -14.66
C PRO A 174 19.81 -8.04 -15.61
N SER A 175 18.49 -7.88 -15.52
CA SER A 175 17.73 -6.95 -16.37
C SER A 175 17.91 -5.49 -15.94
N PRO A 176 18.42 -4.59 -16.81
CA PRO A 176 18.53 -3.17 -16.52
C PRO A 176 17.17 -2.52 -16.19
N THR A 177 16.12 -2.92 -16.89
CA THR A 177 14.75 -2.44 -16.67
C THR A 177 14.26 -2.79 -15.27
N ILE A 178 14.45 -4.04 -14.83
CA ILE A 178 14.04 -4.48 -13.49
C ILE A 178 14.83 -3.72 -12.41
N ARG A 179 16.15 -3.54 -12.59
CA ARG A 179 16.97 -2.72 -11.67
C ARG A 179 16.47 -1.28 -11.57
N HIS A 180 16.08 -0.69 -12.70
CA HIS A 180 15.51 0.65 -12.72
C HIS A 180 14.17 0.73 -11.98
N LEU A 181 13.28 -0.23 -12.21
CA LEU A 181 11.99 -0.31 -11.51
C LEU A 181 12.15 -0.46 -10.00
N TYR A 182 13.11 -1.27 -9.53
CA TYR A 182 13.42 -1.35 -8.10
C TYR A 182 13.77 0.01 -7.51
N ARG A 183 14.55 0.84 -8.23
CA ARG A 183 14.95 2.18 -7.75
C ARG A 183 13.75 3.11 -7.62
N ILE A 184 12.86 3.08 -8.62
CA ILE A 184 11.62 3.85 -8.58
C ILE A 184 10.76 3.38 -7.41
N LYS A 185 10.58 2.06 -7.20
CA LYS A 185 9.81 1.53 -6.06
C LYS A 185 10.38 1.97 -4.71
N LYS A 186 11.70 1.94 -4.56
CA LYS A 186 12.35 2.46 -3.34
C LYS A 186 12.05 3.94 -3.12
N ALA A 187 12.10 4.76 -4.18
CA ALA A 187 11.75 6.18 -4.11
C ALA A 187 10.27 6.38 -3.74
N GLN A 188 9.36 5.62 -4.37
CA GLN A 188 7.93 5.64 -4.05
C GLN A 188 7.66 5.24 -2.59
N TYR A 189 8.37 4.25 -2.07
CA TYR A 189 8.26 3.84 -0.67
C TYR A 189 8.66 4.97 0.29
N LEU A 190 9.76 5.68 0.03
CA LEU A 190 10.19 6.83 0.84
C LEU A 190 9.18 7.98 0.76
N LEU A 191 8.70 8.30 -0.44
CA LEU A 191 7.67 9.30 -0.68
C LEU A 191 6.38 8.96 0.08
N TYR A 192 5.95 7.70 -0.02
CA TYR A 192 4.79 7.18 0.69
C TYR A 192 4.96 7.36 2.21
N LYS A 193 6.03 6.83 2.80
CA LYS A 193 6.23 6.84 4.25
C LYS A 193 6.27 8.27 4.80
N HIS A 194 7.12 9.13 4.26
CA HIS A 194 7.38 10.41 4.89
C HIS A 194 6.37 11.48 4.48
N CYS A 195 5.91 11.48 3.23
CA CYS A 195 5.04 12.53 2.73
C CYS A 195 3.56 12.14 2.79
N LEU A 196 3.18 10.93 2.36
CA LEU A 196 1.77 10.53 2.25
C LEU A 196 1.23 9.79 3.48
N LEU A 197 2.10 9.24 4.33
CA LEU A 197 1.71 8.67 5.61
C LEU A 197 1.90 9.69 6.73
N HIS A 198 3.13 9.94 7.17
CA HIS A 198 3.36 10.87 8.27
C HIS A 198 3.03 12.33 7.90
N GLY A 199 3.57 12.84 6.79
CA GLY A 199 3.38 14.22 6.36
C GLY A 199 1.91 14.56 6.16
N LEU A 200 1.17 13.73 5.44
CA LEU A 200 -0.27 13.90 5.23
C LEU A 200 -1.03 13.90 6.56
N ASN A 201 -0.78 12.92 7.44
CA ASN A 201 -1.48 12.82 8.73
C ASN A 201 -1.29 14.07 9.59
N LEU A 202 -0.08 14.64 9.60
CA LEU A 202 0.25 15.87 10.32
C LEU A 202 -0.36 17.11 9.63
N SER A 203 -0.38 17.14 8.31
CA SER A 203 -0.93 18.26 7.53
C SER A 203 -2.43 18.39 7.72
N VAL A 204 -3.16 17.27 7.69
CA VAL A 204 -4.60 17.25 7.94
C VAL A 204 -4.91 17.52 9.40
N LEU A 205 -4.06 17.12 10.36
CA LEU A 205 -4.20 17.47 11.78
C LEU A 205 -4.22 18.99 11.97
N ARG A 206 -3.20 19.67 11.41
CA ARG A 206 -3.06 21.13 11.49
C ARG A 206 -4.22 21.88 10.85
N ARG A 207 -4.81 21.30 9.80
CA ARG A 207 -5.88 21.92 9.01
C ARG A 207 -7.26 21.33 9.33
N ALA A 208 -7.43 20.64 10.47
CA ALA A 208 -8.57 19.74 10.74
C ALA A 208 -9.98 20.37 10.91
N PRO A 209 -10.23 21.67 10.62
CA PRO A 209 -11.57 22.06 10.17
C PRO A 209 -11.70 22.23 8.65
N ALA A 210 -10.61 22.50 7.94
CA ALA A 210 -10.59 22.94 6.54
C ALA A 210 -10.39 21.81 5.51
N LEU A 211 -9.96 20.60 5.91
CA LEU A 211 -9.65 19.48 5.01
C LEU A 211 -10.64 18.30 5.12
N ASP A 212 -11.94 18.57 5.21
CA ASP A 212 -12.99 17.54 5.34
C ASP A 212 -13.09 16.57 4.12
N ALA A 213 -12.40 16.88 3.01
CA ALA A 213 -12.60 16.21 1.73
C ALA A 213 -11.43 15.36 1.20
N VAL A 214 -10.28 15.27 1.88
CA VAL A 214 -9.10 14.60 1.31
C VAL A 214 -9.39 13.13 1.02
N ALA A 215 -9.83 12.37 2.03
CA ALA A 215 -10.12 10.94 1.88
C ALA A 215 -11.30 10.65 0.93
N THR A 216 -12.25 11.57 0.83
CA THR A 216 -13.40 11.43 -0.06
C THR A 216 -13.14 11.85 -1.50
N SER A 217 -11.99 12.50 -1.76
CA SER A 217 -11.65 13.00 -3.10
C SER A 217 -11.44 11.86 -4.10
N PRO A 218 -11.81 12.04 -5.39
CA PRO A 218 -11.56 11.03 -6.42
C PRO A 218 -10.07 10.67 -6.55
N THR A 219 -9.18 11.65 -6.42
CA THR A 219 -7.73 11.45 -6.47
C THR A 219 -7.25 10.55 -5.34
N PHE A 220 -7.69 10.81 -4.10
CA PHE A 220 -7.32 9.98 -2.96
C PHE A 220 -7.84 8.55 -3.13
N ARG A 221 -9.04 8.36 -3.69
CA ARG A 221 -9.57 7.02 -3.97
C ARG A 221 -8.69 6.22 -4.92
N VAL A 222 -8.22 6.82 -6.02
CA VAL A 222 -7.29 6.17 -6.95
C VAL A 222 -5.99 5.78 -6.22
N TYR A 223 -5.45 6.69 -5.41
CA TYR A 223 -4.27 6.44 -4.60
C TYR A 223 -4.52 5.29 -3.60
N TRP A 224 -5.63 5.30 -2.87
CA TRP A 224 -5.99 4.30 -1.86
C TRP A 224 -6.14 2.90 -2.47
N ILE A 225 -6.82 2.80 -3.62
CA ILE A 225 -6.95 1.53 -4.35
C ILE A 225 -5.56 1.05 -4.80
N GLY A 226 -4.78 1.91 -5.44
CA GLY A 226 -3.46 1.55 -5.94
C GLY A 226 -2.47 1.19 -4.81
N LEU A 227 -2.58 1.82 -3.65
CA LEU A 227 -1.81 1.50 -2.45
C LEU A 227 -2.15 0.10 -1.94
N ASN A 228 -3.43 -0.27 -1.91
CA ASN A 228 -3.86 -1.62 -1.56
C ASN A 228 -3.36 -2.66 -2.56
N ILE A 229 -3.38 -2.36 -3.86
CA ILE A 229 -2.81 -3.23 -4.89
C ILE A 229 -1.29 -3.41 -4.66
N ALA A 230 -0.55 -2.32 -4.45
CA ALA A 230 0.91 -2.35 -4.29
C ALA A 230 1.34 -3.15 -3.04
N TYR A 231 0.64 -2.98 -1.92
CA TYR A 231 0.98 -3.68 -0.69
C TYR A 231 0.39 -5.09 -0.57
N VAL A 232 -0.59 -5.48 -1.41
CA VAL A 232 -1.27 -6.78 -1.29
C VAL A 232 -1.14 -7.66 -2.52
N GLN A 233 -1.33 -7.13 -3.72
CA GLN A 233 -1.36 -7.94 -4.94
C GLN A 233 0.01 -8.07 -5.59
N GLU A 234 0.80 -7.01 -5.57
CA GLU A 234 2.09 -6.89 -6.25
C GLU A 234 3.02 -8.09 -6.01
N PHE A 235 3.11 -8.55 -4.76
CA PHE A 235 3.98 -9.66 -4.39
C PHE A 235 3.42 -11.01 -4.89
N PHE A 236 2.10 -11.18 -4.97
CA PHE A 236 1.51 -12.38 -5.56
C PHE A 236 1.70 -12.43 -7.07
N LEU A 237 1.77 -11.29 -7.77
CA LEU A 237 1.98 -11.28 -9.21
C LEU A 237 3.30 -11.97 -9.59
N GLN A 238 4.35 -11.81 -8.78
CA GLN A 238 5.61 -12.54 -8.98
C GLN A 238 5.42 -14.06 -8.83
N THR A 239 4.57 -14.49 -7.88
CA THR A 239 4.22 -15.91 -7.73
C THR A 239 3.47 -16.43 -8.96
N LEU A 240 2.64 -15.61 -9.61
CA LEU A 240 1.96 -15.99 -10.85
C LEU A 240 2.94 -16.18 -12.01
N VAL A 241 4.00 -15.37 -12.08
CA VAL A 241 5.08 -15.59 -13.05
C VAL A 241 5.79 -16.91 -12.78
N ARG A 242 6.19 -17.17 -11.53
CA ARG A 242 6.82 -18.43 -11.11
C ARG A 242 5.97 -19.66 -11.42
N ARG A 243 4.65 -19.55 -11.27
CA ARG A 243 3.68 -20.62 -11.56
C ARG A 243 3.32 -20.72 -13.04
N LYS A 244 3.92 -19.88 -13.91
CA LYS A 244 3.64 -19.80 -15.35
C LYS A 244 2.19 -19.45 -15.68
N TYR A 245 1.53 -18.68 -14.81
CA TYR A 245 0.18 -18.13 -15.03
C TYR A 245 0.23 -16.74 -15.67
N MET A 246 1.39 -16.08 -15.62
CA MET A 246 1.68 -14.77 -16.20
C MET A 246 3.11 -14.80 -16.77
N ARG A 247 3.38 -14.07 -17.85
CA ARG A 247 4.75 -13.88 -18.37
C ARG A 247 5.45 -12.75 -17.61
N GLN A 248 6.77 -12.81 -17.50
CA GLN A 248 7.57 -11.74 -16.87
C GLN A 248 7.34 -10.36 -17.50
N GLY A 249 7.18 -10.30 -18.83
CA GLY A 249 6.86 -9.04 -19.52
C GLY A 249 5.49 -8.46 -19.14
N GLU A 250 4.49 -9.31 -18.90
CA GLU A 250 3.16 -8.88 -18.46
C GLU A 250 3.21 -8.32 -17.03
N LEU A 251 3.98 -8.95 -16.15
CA LEU A 251 4.25 -8.41 -14.81
C LEU A 251 4.85 -7.00 -14.93
N VAL A 252 5.91 -6.83 -15.74
CA VAL A 252 6.56 -5.52 -15.90
C VAL A 252 5.57 -4.46 -16.38
N VAL A 253 4.70 -4.77 -17.35
CA VAL A 253 3.65 -3.84 -17.83
C VAL A 253 2.69 -3.47 -16.70
N LEU A 254 2.19 -4.46 -15.95
CA LEU A 254 1.29 -4.22 -14.81
C LEU A 254 1.96 -3.33 -13.75
N GLN A 255 3.24 -3.55 -13.47
CA GLN A 255 4.00 -2.74 -12.51
C GLN A 255 4.13 -1.29 -12.98
N VAL A 256 4.46 -1.06 -14.25
CA VAL A 256 4.54 0.29 -14.81
C VAL A 256 3.19 1.01 -14.73
N LEU A 257 2.10 0.34 -15.11
CA LEU A 257 0.75 0.92 -15.02
C LEU A 257 0.38 1.30 -13.58
N LEU A 258 0.61 0.38 -12.62
CA LEU A 258 0.31 0.62 -11.22
C LEU A 258 1.15 1.77 -10.65
N MET A 259 2.46 1.76 -10.91
CA MET A 259 3.39 2.78 -10.44
C MET A 259 3.06 4.15 -11.03
N ALA A 260 2.67 4.22 -12.31
CA ALA A 260 2.25 5.47 -12.93
C ALA A 260 0.95 6.00 -12.32
N ALA A 261 -0.07 5.15 -12.19
CA ALA A 261 -1.36 5.52 -11.60
C ALA A 261 -1.21 6.04 -10.16
N THR A 262 -0.48 5.30 -9.31
CA THR A 262 -0.27 5.68 -7.91
C THR A 262 0.59 6.93 -7.76
N THR A 263 1.63 7.09 -8.57
CA THR A 263 2.48 8.30 -8.54
C THR A 263 1.69 9.54 -8.95
N MET A 264 0.89 9.46 -10.02
CA MET A 264 0.07 10.59 -10.47
C MET A 264 -0.94 11.01 -9.40
N ALA A 265 -1.61 10.06 -8.76
CA ALA A 265 -2.54 10.34 -7.68
C ALA A 265 -1.82 10.91 -6.44
N ALA A 266 -0.67 10.33 -6.06
CA ALA A 266 0.17 10.80 -4.98
C ALA A 266 0.62 12.25 -5.17
N LEU A 267 1.18 12.60 -6.34
CA LEU A 267 1.65 13.97 -6.63
C LEU A 267 0.55 15.01 -6.47
N ARG A 268 -0.69 14.67 -6.86
CA ARG A 268 -1.83 15.56 -6.68
C ARG A 268 -2.23 15.72 -5.21
N ILE A 269 -2.21 14.64 -4.42
CA ILE A 269 -2.45 14.70 -2.97
C ILE A 269 -1.37 15.54 -2.28
N LEU A 270 -0.10 15.39 -2.70
CA LEU A 270 1.00 16.20 -2.16
C LEU A 270 0.77 17.68 -2.39
N ALA A 271 0.38 18.06 -3.61
CA ALA A 271 0.12 19.45 -3.96
C ALA A 271 -1.07 20.05 -3.19
N ASP A 272 -2.13 19.26 -2.96
CA ASP A 272 -3.38 19.76 -2.40
C ASP A 272 -3.45 19.71 -0.87
N ALA A 273 -2.90 18.66 -0.27
CA ALA A 273 -3.20 18.29 1.11
C ALA A 273 -1.96 18.19 2.01
N VAL A 274 -0.76 18.07 1.44
CA VAL A 274 0.46 17.89 2.23
C VAL A 274 1.18 19.22 2.41
N ASP A 275 1.42 19.56 3.66
CA ASP A 275 2.30 20.64 4.06
C ASP A 275 3.76 20.14 3.98
N VAL A 276 4.52 20.77 3.07
CA VAL A 276 5.92 20.44 2.82
C VAL A 276 6.75 20.53 4.10
N PHE A 277 6.41 21.45 5.00
CA PHE A 277 7.09 21.60 6.28
C PHE A 277 7.02 20.33 7.12
N PHE A 278 5.83 19.75 7.30
CA PHE A 278 5.66 18.52 8.08
C PHE A 278 6.23 17.28 7.37
N ALA A 279 6.18 17.25 6.05
CA ALA A 279 6.82 16.18 5.28
C ALA A 279 8.35 16.18 5.49
N ILE A 280 8.99 17.36 5.44
CA ILE A 280 10.43 17.51 5.70
C ILE A 280 10.76 17.20 7.16
N LEU A 281 10.01 17.72 8.13
CA LEU A 281 10.25 17.42 9.55
C LEU A 281 10.13 15.92 9.83
N SER A 282 9.11 15.25 9.28
CA SER A 282 8.96 13.80 9.39
C SER A 282 10.14 13.05 8.79
N LEU A 283 10.59 13.45 7.59
CA LEU A 283 11.75 12.86 6.95
C LEU A 283 12.99 13.03 7.83
N THR A 284 13.32 14.27 8.20
CA THR A 284 14.50 14.60 9.00
C THR A 284 14.49 13.89 10.35
N ALA A 285 13.38 13.94 11.09
CA ALA A 285 13.27 13.29 12.40
C ALA A 285 13.49 11.78 12.32
N ASN A 286 12.89 11.11 11.32
CA ASN A 286 13.01 9.66 11.17
C ASN A 286 14.34 9.20 10.55
N PHE A 287 15.07 10.08 9.86
CA PHE A 287 16.42 9.80 9.39
C PHE A 287 17.48 10.03 10.48
N LEU A 288 17.33 11.09 11.28
CA LEU A 288 18.23 11.40 12.40
C LEU A 288 18.01 10.45 13.59
N ARG A 289 16.77 10.09 13.88
CA ARG A 289 16.38 9.17 14.97
C ARG A 289 15.58 8.00 14.40
N ARG A 290 16.30 7.08 13.76
CA ARG A 290 15.70 5.85 13.23
C ARG A 290 15.07 5.01 14.35
N HIS A 291 14.04 4.24 14.04
CA HIS A 291 13.29 3.38 14.98
C HIS A 291 12.49 4.13 16.06
N HIS A 292 12.45 5.46 15.99
CA HIS A 292 11.69 6.32 16.90
C HIS A 292 10.40 6.86 16.24
N ASP A 293 9.84 6.13 15.26
CA ASP A 293 8.68 6.58 14.46
C ASP A 293 7.49 7.04 15.33
N VAL A 294 7.21 6.35 16.45
CA VAL A 294 6.16 6.75 17.40
C VAL A 294 6.47 8.10 18.03
N SER A 295 7.61 8.23 18.72
CA SER A 295 7.96 9.46 19.44
C SER A 295 8.14 10.64 18.49
N ASN A 296 8.72 10.41 17.30
CA ASN A 296 8.85 11.43 16.26
C ASN A 296 7.46 11.90 15.78
N THR A 297 6.56 10.96 15.46
CA THR A 297 5.21 11.32 14.98
C THR A 297 4.40 12.02 16.06
N VAL A 298 4.47 11.58 17.32
CA VAL A 298 3.75 12.20 18.44
C VAL A 298 4.26 13.61 18.73
N ALA A 299 5.58 13.82 18.74
CA ALA A 299 6.17 15.15 18.92
C ALA A 299 5.74 16.11 17.79
N LEU A 300 5.78 15.64 16.54
CA LEU A 300 5.32 16.45 15.41
C LEU A 300 3.81 16.68 15.43
N ALA A 301 3.02 15.72 15.92
CA ALA A 301 1.58 15.88 16.08
C ALA A 301 1.24 16.96 17.13
N PHE A 302 2.03 17.04 18.20
CA PHE A 302 1.90 18.10 19.19
C PHE A 302 2.17 19.48 18.57
N LEU A 303 3.19 19.60 17.71
CA LEU A 303 3.47 20.84 16.97
C LEU A 303 2.40 21.19 15.91
N ALA A 304 1.63 20.20 15.47
CA ALA A 304 0.58 20.36 14.47
C ALA A 304 -0.81 20.63 15.08
N THR A 305 -0.97 20.51 16.40
CA THR A 305 -2.23 20.73 17.12
C THR A 305 -2.34 22.16 17.61
#